data_AF-W1XXQ2-F1
#
_entry.id   AF-W1XXQ2-F1
#
_cell.length_a   1.000
_cell.length_b   1.000
_cell.length_c   1.000
_cell.angle_alpha   90.00
_cell.angle_beta   90.00
_cell.angle_gamma   90.00
#
_symmetry.space_group_name_H-M   'P 1'
#
loop_
_entity.id
_entity.type
_entity.pdbx_description
1 polymer ?
#
loop_
_entity_poly.entity_id
_entity_poly.type
_entity_poly.pdbx_seq_one_letter_code
_entity_poly.pdbx_strand_id
1 'polypeptide(L)'
;MPGDIPVIQSDRGGQVTYHGPGQQVMYVLLNLKRRKLGVRELVTLLEQTVVNTLAELGIEAHPRADAPGVYVGEKKICSLG
;
A
#
# COMPACT_ATOMS: atom_id res chain seq x y z
N MET A 1 1.16 -21.63 4.18
CA MET A 1 0.07 -21.83 3.19
C MET A 1 -1.18 -21.14 3.74
N PRO A 2 -2.07 -20.57 2.90
CA PRO A 2 -3.20 -19.71 3.31
C PRO A 2 -4.31 -20.41 4.13
N GLY A 3 -4.08 -21.65 4.59
CA GLY A 3 -5.09 -22.45 5.26
C GLY A 3 -6.31 -22.65 4.36
N ASP A 4 -7.50 -22.47 4.94
CA ASP A 4 -8.78 -22.63 4.25
C ASP A 4 -9.26 -21.35 3.54
N ILE A 5 -8.46 -20.27 3.57
CA ILE A 5 -8.83 -19.00 2.93
C ILE A 5 -8.53 -19.09 1.42
N PRO A 6 -9.54 -18.93 0.54
CA PRO A 6 -9.31 -18.97 -0.91
C PRO A 6 -8.35 -17.87 -1.35
N VAL A 7 -7.41 -18.24 -2.23
CA VAL A 7 -6.52 -17.27 -2.89
C VAL A 7 -7.07 -16.94 -4.26
N ILE A 8 -7.39 -15.66 -4.47
CA ILE A 8 -7.90 -15.16 -5.75
C ILE A 8 -6.74 -14.53 -6.52
N GLN A 9 -6.58 -14.92 -7.78
CA GLN A 9 -5.59 -14.32 -8.68
C GLN A 9 -6.03 -12.93 -9.12
N SER A 10 -5.08 -12.01 -9.21
CA SER A 10 -5.28 -10.62 -9.61
C SER A 10 -4.12 -10.15 -10.49
N ASP A 11 -4.34 -9.10 -11.26
CA ASP A 11 -3.34 -8.48 -12.16
C ASP A 11 -2.45 -7.42 -11.49
N ARG A 12 -2.65 -7.15 -10.20
CA ARG A 12 -1.88 -6.16 -9.43
C ARG A 12 -0.41 -6.59 -9.23
N GLY A 13 0.43 -5.61 -8.89
CA GLY A 13 1.82 -5.86 -8.52
C GLY A 13 1.95 -6.56 -7.17
N GLY A 14 3.13 -7.16 -6.94
CA GLY A 14 3.47 -7.83 -5.68
C GLY A 14 3.02 -9.30 -5.63
N GLN A 15 3.12 -9.90 -4.45
CA GLN A 15 2.76 -11.30 -4.21
C GLN A 15 1.38 -11.39 -3.51
N VAL A 16 1.16 -12.42 -2.70
CA VAL A 16 -0.05 -12.62 -1.93
C VAL A 16 -0.22 -11.55 -0.84
N THR A 17 -1.46 -11.11 -0.60
CA THR A 17 -1.86 -10.25 0.53
C THR A 17 -3.21 -10.71 1.06
N TYR A 18 -3.61 -10.23 2.23
CA TYR A 18 -4.92 -10.48 2.84
C TYR A 18 -5.70 -9.17 3.01
N HIS A 19 -7.00 -9.25 2.74
CA HIS A 19 -7.98 -8.20 3.03
C HIS A 19 -9.09 -8.77 3.91
N GLY A 20 -9.52 -8.01 4.91
CA GLY A 20 -10.53 -8.46 5.86
C GLY A 20 -11.20 -7.33 6.63
N PRO A 21 -12.23 -7.62 7.44
CA PRO A 21 -12.95 -6.61 8.23
C PRO A 21 -12.00 -5.75 9.08
N GLY A 22 -12.26 -4.44 9.11
CA GLY A 22 -11.42 -3.47 9.82
C GLY A 22 -10.23 -2.94 9.01
N GLN A 23 -9.93 -3.52 7.84
CA GLN A 23 -8.92 -2.97 6.92
C GLN A 23 -9.57 -2.01 5.92
N GLN A 24 -9.08 -0.77 5.88
CA GLN A 24 -9.46 0.17 4.82
C GLN A 24 -8.74 -0.21 3.52
N VAL A 25 -9.52 -0.43 2.46
CA VAL A 25 -9.01 -0.72 1.11
C VAL A 25 -9.34 0.45 0.20
N MET A 26 -8.36 0.93 -0.56
CA MET A 26 -8.52 2.08 -1.46
C MET A 26 -8.04 1.72 -2.87
N TYR A 27 -8.93 1.86 -3.86
CA TYR A 27 -8.60 1.72 -5.27
C TYR A 27 -8.54 3.10 -5.93
N VAL A 28 -7.33 3.53 -6.28
CA VAL A 28 -7.09 4.87 -6.83
C VAL A 28 -7.07 4.81 -8.36
N LEU A 29 -8.16 5.24 -8.98
CA LEU A 29 -8.34 5.23 -10.44
C LEU A 29 -7.87 6.57 -11.01
N LEU A 30 -6.62 6.63 -11.46
CA LEU A 30 -5.98 7.86 -11.93
C LEU A 30 -5.46 7.75 -13.37
N ASN A 31 -5.66 8.81 -14.15
CA ASN A 31 -5.03 8.92 -15.46
C ASN A 31 -3.59 9.48 -15.31
N LEU A 32 -2.62 8.58 -15.27
CA LEU A 32 -1.21 8.93 -15.02
C LEU A 32 -0.61 9.77 -16.15
N LYS A 33 -0.94 9.47 -17.41
CA LYS A 33 -0.44 10.23 -18.57
C LYS A 33 -0.88 11.69 -18.51
N ARG A 34 -2.15 11.95 -18.20
CA ARG A 34 -2.68 13.32 -18.03
C ARG A 34 -1.99 14.05 -16.88
N ARG A 35 -1.63 13.34 -15.82
CA ARG A 35 -0.92 13.87 -14.65
C ARG A 35 0.59 13.95 -14.85
N LYS A 36 1.12 13.42 -15.96
CA LYS A 36 2.57 13.27 -16.21
C LYS A 36 3.29 12.52 -15.09
N LEU A 37 2.63 11.51 -14.51
CA LEU A 37 3.19 10.70 -13.42
C LEU A 37 3.65 9.33 -13.92
N GLY A 38 4.80 8.88 -13.43
CA GLY A 38 5.23 7.50 -13.55
C GLY A 38 4.56 6.60 -12.51
N VAL A 39 4.55 5.28 -12.75
CA VAL A 39 4.01 4.30 -11.77
C VAL A 39 4.79 4.32 -10.46
N ARG A 40 6.12 4.42 -10.52
CA ARG A 40 6.96 4.51 -9.31
C ARG A 40 6.69 5.78 -8.51
N GLU A 41 6.53 6.91 -9.20
CA GLU A 41 6.18 8.19 -8.57
C GLU A 41 4.81 8.11 -7.89
N LEU A 42 3.82 7.45 -8.53
CA LEU A 42 2.53 7.21 -7.90
C LEU A 42 2.68 6.38 -6.62
N VAL A 43 3.43 5.28 -6.64
CA VAL A 43 3.65 4.44 -5.45
C VAL A 43 4.27 5.27 -4.31
N THR A 44 5.30 6.05 -4.60
CA THR A 44 5.92 6.94 -3.60
C THR A 44 4.94 7.98 -3.05
N LEU A 45 4.09 8.56 -3.91
CA LEU A 45 3.06 9.50 -3.47
C LEU A 45 2.01 8.83 -2.57
N LEU A 46 1.61 7.60 -2.88
CA LEU A 46 0.67 6.83 -2.06
C LEU A 46 1.28 6.45 -0.71
N GLU A 47 2.54 6.00 -0.68
CA GLU A 47 3.28 5.74 0.56
C GLU A 47 3.35 7.00 1.43
N GLN A 48 3.73 8.13 0.84
CA GLN A 48 3.81 9.39 1.58
C GLN A 48 2.43 9.87 2.07
N THR A 49 1.37 9.63 1.29
CA THR A 49 0.00 9.95 1.71
C THR A 49 -0.38 9.18 2.96
N VAL A 50 -0.05 7.89 3.02
CA VAL A 50 -0.29 7.06 4.21
C VAL A 50 0.55 7.53 5.39
N VAL A 51 1.84 7.84 5.19
CA VAL A 51 2.70 8.40 6.25
C VAL A 51 2.11 9.69 6.81
N ASN A 52 1.72 10.62 5.95
CA ASN A 52 1.15 11.90 6.39
C ASN A 52 -0.16 11.70 7.15
N THR A 53 -1.03 10.80 6.66
CA THR A 53 -2.28 10.46 7.35
C THR A 53 -2.04 9.88 8.74
N LEU A 54 -1.06 8.98 8.87
CA LEU A 54 -0.68 8.39 10.15
C LEU A 54 -0.05 9.41 11.10
N ALA A 55 0.71 10.37 10.57
CA ALA A 55 1.29 11.45 11.36
C ALA A 55 0.21 12.36 11.98
N GLU A 56 -0.90 12.62 11.29
CA GLU A 56 -2.06 13.35 11.85
C GLU A 56 -2.69 12.61 13.04
N LEU A 57 -2.52 11.29 13.12
CA LEU A 57 -2.95 10.44 14.23
C LEU A 57 -1.86 10.23 15.31
N GLY A 58 -0.70 10.88 15.17
CA GLY A 58 0.43 10.72 16.09
C GLY A 58 1.20 9.41 15.93
N ILE A 59 1.07 8.73 14.79
CA ILE A 59 1.75 7.47 14.49
C ILE A 59 2.95 7.73 13.58
N GLU A 60 4.15 7.44 14.07
CA GLU A 60 5.38 7.54 13.27
C GLU A 60 5.52 6.34 12.33
N ALA A 61 5.49 6.60 11.03
CA ALA A 61 5.56 5.59 9.99
C ALA A 61 6.51 6.01 8.85
N HIS A 62 7.02 5.02 8.11
CA HIS A 62 7.98 5.25 7.03
C HIS A 62 7.84 4.24 5.89
N PRO A 63 8.17 4.63 4.64
CA PRO A 63 8.33 3.68 3.54
C PRO A 63 9.68 2.95 3.62
N ARG A 64 9.81 1.86 2.86
CA ARG A 64 11.06 1.10 2.73
C ARG A 64 11.43 0.88 1.27
N ALA A 65 12.68 1.20 0.91
CA ALA A 65 13.17 1.08 -0.46
C ALA A 65 13.28 -0.39 -0.93
N ASP A 66 13.55 -1.31 -0.01
CA ASP A 66 13.72 -2.74 -0.26
C ASP A 66 12.42 -3.54 -0.20
N ALA A 67 11.35 -2.97 0.35
CA ALA A 67 10.10 -3.67 0.61
C ALA A 67 8.88 -2.72 0.52
N PRO A 68 8.16 -2.68 -0.62
CA PRO A 68 7.02 -1.77 -0.82
C PRO A 68 5.97 -1.83 0.29
N GLY A 69 5.43 -0.67 0.64
CA GLY A 69 4.51 -0.52 1.77
C GLY A 69 4.97 0.55 2.77
N VAL A 70 4.12 0.79 3.75
CA VAL A 70 4.41 1.69 4.88
C VAL A 70 4.51 0.87 6.17
N TYR A 71 5.43 1.24 7.04
CA TYR A 71 5.82 0.51 8.23
C TYR A 71 5.84 1.40 9.47
N VAL A 72 5.56 0.80 10.63
CA VAL A 72 5.78 1.38 11.97
C VAL A 72 6.82 0.50 12.67
N GLY A 73 8.02 1.04 12.89
CA GLY A 73 9.20 0.21 13.15
C GLY A 73 9.38 -0.84 12.05
N GLU A 74 9.58 -2.10 12.42
CA GLU A 74 9.73 -3.22 11.46
C GLU A 74 8.40 -3.85 11.01
N LYS A 75 7.24 -3.31 11.43
CA LYS A 75 5.92 -3.91 11.17
C LYS A 75 5.19 -3.16 10.06
N LYS A 76 4.79 -3.86 9.01
CA LYS A 76 4.00 -3.28 7.90
C LYS A 76 2.60 -2.88 8.40
N ILE A 77 2.23 -1.62 8.18
CA ILE A 77 0.90 -1.08 8.51
C ILE A 77 0.04 -0.89 7.26
N CYS A 78 0.64 -0.67 6.08
CA CYS A 78 -0.09 -0.54 4.82
C CYS A 78 0.64 -1.26 3.69
N SER A 79 -0.12 -2.05 2.92
CA SER A 79 0.35 -2.69 1.69
C SER A 79 -0.05 -1.86 0.48
N LEU A 80 0.85 -1.75 -0.51
CA LEU A 80 0.58 -1.18 -1.82
C LEU A 80 0.80 -2.26 -2.88
N GLY A 81 -0.08 -2.34 -3.88
CA GLY A 81 -0.05 -3.36 -4.93
C GLY A 81 -0.89 -3.00 -6.13
#